data_AF-M0IGB7-F1
#
_entry.id   AF-M0IGB7-F1
#
_cell.length_a   1.000
_cell.length_b   1.000
_cell.length_c   1.000
_cell.angle_alpha   90.00
_cell.angle_beta   90.00
_cell.angle_gamma   90.00
#
_symmetry.space_group_name_H-M   'P 1'
#
loop_
_entity.id
_entity.type
_entity.pdbx_description
1 polymer ?
#
loop_
_entity_poly.entity_id
_entity_poly.type
_entity_poly.pdbx_seq_one_letter_code
_entity_poly.pdbx_strand_id
1 'polypeptide(L)'
;MNPNTNEPEEIRGEPELVMVAKPDVKLRARPEGLTSAANADISPLSDVLDEEGATIEPLFGATEERLRADVESVASQSDTDVPDLSLYYAVHTDAERMESMAERLNELDAVESAYVKPPAEPADAVGEIEVGELNAMTPTDDAPPVNTPNFVSRQGFLDAAPEGVDAHYAWNFAGGRGDGVEVIDLEWGWNFSHEDHQHNQGGVVGGTNSSNDNHGTAVIGEIGGDENDYGVTGIAADANISAVAFSMPTARAIRLAADRLARGDIMLLEIHRPGPRNDFESRADQDGYIAIEWWPDDWAAIRYAVAKGVLVVEAAGNGDENLDDSIYDTKPSWFPADWENPFRRGDRDSGAIVVGAGAPPPGTHGSNWGPDRSRLGFSNYGRIIDAQGWGREVTTTGYGDLQGGSDKREWYTDRFSGTSSASPIVVGALACVQGILRRDRQPQLSPLRARELLRSTGSPQQDAPGRPSSQRIGNRPNLRELVPRARETQSWTGVQFRGTIPANSTRRWFTWGWPAQWHVLWSVVPTTPGSGGPQLSWNVEVERATHENITYWISITNKTGSTIEAEARYAVLGES
;
A
#
# COMPACT_ATOMS: atom_id res chain seq x y z
N MET A 1 -13.98 14.82 -44.64
CA MET A 1 -12.67 14.89 -43.96
C MET A 1 -12.63 13.68 -43.06
N ASN A 2 -11.69 12.75 -43.28
CA ASN A 2 -11.43 11.69 -42.32
C ASN A 2 -10.89 12.35 -41.05
N PRO A 3 -11.44 12.08 -39.86
CA PRO A 3 -10.72 12.36 -38.63
C PRO A 3 -9.50 11.42 -38.60
N ASN A 4 -8.32 11.96 -38.35
CA ASN A 4 -7.16 11.15 -37.98
C ASN A 4 -7.50 10.42 -36.68
N THR A 5 -7.51 9.09 -36.72
CA THR A 5 -7.80 8.18 -35.59
C THR A 5 -6.51 7.73 -34.88
N ASN A 6 -5.55 8.63 -34.66
CA ASN A 6 -4.26 8.31 -34.03
C ASN A 6 -4.00 9.22 -32.81
N GLU A 7 -5.02 9.46 -31.98
CA GLU A 7 -4.74 9.77 -30.57
C GLU A 7 -4.77 8.42 -29.84
N PRO A 8 -3.68 8.01 -29.17
CA PRO A 8 -3.74 6.82 -28.34
C PRO A 8 -4.82 7.05 -27.27
N GLU A 9 -5.73 6.08 -27.13
CA GLU A 9 -6.70 6.04 -26.03
C GLU A 9 -5.92 6.22 -24.71
N GLU A 10 -6.11 7.36 -24.04
CA GLU A 10 -5.50 7.62 -22.73
C GLU A 10 -5.96 6.52 -21.76
N ILE A 11 -5.03 5.86 -21.06
CA ILE A 11 -5.39 4.94 -19.98
C ILE A 11 -5.99 5.77 -18.85
N ARG A 12 -7.31 5.82 -18.77
CA ARG A 12 -8.03 6.37 -17.62
C ARG A 12 -9.15 5.41 -17.23
N GLY A 13 -9.40 5.33 -15.94
CA GLY A 13 -10.61 4.70 -15.42
C GLY A 13 -11.85 5.49 -15.81
N GLU A 14 -13.01 4.96 -15.46
CA GLU A 14 -14.26 5.70 -15.56
C GLU A 14 -14.59 6.34 -14.20
N PRO A 15 -15.40 7.42 -14.18
CA PRO A 15 -16.00 7.88 -12.94
C PRO A 15 -16.86 6.78 -12.31
N GLU A 16 -16.87 6.69 -10.98
CA GLU A 16 -17.60 5.65 -10.24
C GLU A 16 -18.63 6.29 -9.29
N LEU A 17 -19.92 6.00 -9.47
CA LEU A 17 -20.95 6.39 -8.49
C LEU A 17 -21.10 5.31 -7.43
N VAL A 18 -20.73 5.64 -6.19
CA VAL A 18 -20.77 4.75 -5.04
C VAL A 18 -21.86 5.20 -4.07
N MET A 19 -22.69 4.27 -3.63
CA MET A 19 -23.69 4.48 -2.57
C MET A 19 -23.34 3.62 -1.36
N VAL A 20 -23.38 4.22 -0.18
CA VAL A 20 -23.25 3.55 1.12
C VAL A 20 -24.63 3.52 1.78
N ALA A 21 -25.15 2.32 2.02
CA ALA A 21 -26.42 2.14 2.71
C ALA A 21 -26.25 2.24 4.23
N LYS A 22 -27.29 2.70 4.95
CA LYS A 22 -27.26 2.66 6.42
C LYS A 22 -27.28 1.22 6.93
N PRO A 23 -26.49 0.87 7.97
CA PRO A 23 -26.39 -0.51 8.45
C PRO A 23 -27.71 -1.14 8.93
N ASP A 24 -28.60 -0.33 9.50
CA ASP A 24 -29.90 -0.75 10.03
C ASP A 24 -30.92 -1.10 8.94
N VAL A 25 -30.72 -0.60 7.71
CA VAL A 25 -31.54 -0.95 6.53
C VAL A 25 -31.31 -2.40 6.13
N LYS A 26 -30.10 -2.94 6.30
CA LYS A 26 -29.70 -4.27 5.82
C LYS A 26 -30.16 -4.51 4.37
N LEU A 27 -29.80 -3.57 3.50
CA LEU A 27 -30.15 -3.58 2.09
C LEU A 27 -29.64 -4.87 1.42
N ARG A 28 -30.39 -5.33 0.42
CA ARG A 28 -30.05 -6.44 -0.46
C ARG A 28 -30.37 -6.05 -1.89
N ALA A 29 -29.34 -5.98 -2.73
CA ALA A 29 -29.48 -5.76 -4.16
C ALA A 29 -29.37 -7.08 -4.92
N ARG A 30 -30.44 -7.45 -5.63
CA ARG A 30 -30.50 -8.65 -6.47
C ARG A 30 -30.93 -8.25 -7.89
N PRO A 31 -30.66 -9.08 -8.91
CA PRO A 31 -31.16 -8.83 -10.27
C PRO A 31 -32.69 -8.67 -10.35
N GLU A 32 -33.43 -9.28 -9.42
CA GLU A 32 -34.89 -9.18 -9.33
C GLU A 32 -35.40 -7.91 -8.64
N GLY A 33 -34.51 -7.13 -8.01
CA GLY A 33 -34.84 -5.88 -7.32
C GLY A 33 -34.22 -5.74 -5.93
N LEU A 34 -34.52 -4.62 -5.28
CA LEU A 34 -34.06 -4.30 -3.94
C LEU A 34 -34.98 -4.89 -2.86
N THR A 35 -34.38 -5.37 -1.76
CA THR A 35 -35.12 -5.76 -0.55
C THR A 35 -34.37 -5.30 0.72
N SER A 36 -35.07 -5.22 1.85
CA SER A 36 -34.46 -4.99 3.16
C SER A 36 -34.61 -6.24 4.03
N ALA A 37 -33.51 -6.77 4.57
CA ALA A 37 -33.55 -7.85 5.55
C ALA A 37 -34.05 -7.39 6.94
N ALA A 38 -34.15 -6.08 7.16
CA ALA A 38 -34.66 -5.46 8.37
C ALA A 38 -36.14 -5.03 8.28
N ASN A 39 -36.78 -5.23 7.12
CA ASN A 39 -38.10 -4.66 6.79
C ASN A 39 -38.15 -3.12 6.85
N ALA A 40 -37.03 -2.44 6.55
CA ALA A 40 -36.99 -1.00 6.36
C ALA A 40 -37.76 -0.61 5.08
N ASP A 41 -38.38 0.57 5.07
CA ASP A 41 -39.00 1.12 3.87
C ASP A 41 -37.92 1.60 2.89
N ILE A 42 -37.80 0.91 1.77
CA ILE A 42 -36.86 1.20 0.68
C ILE A 42 -37.59 1.60 -0.61
N SER A 43 -38.90 1.85 -0.53
CA SER A 43 -39.69 2.28 -1.69
C SER A 43 -39.13 3.58 -2.29
N PRO A 44 -38.75 4.61 -1.49
CA PRO A 44 -38.15 5.83 -2.03
C PRO A 44 -36.85 5.59 -2.81
N LEU A 45 -36.00 4.65 -2.36
CA LEU A 45 -34.77 4.28 -3.07
C LEU A 45 -35.09 3.58 -4.40
N SER A 46 -36.08 2.68 -4.39
CA SER A 46 -36.50 1.98 -5.61
C SER A 46 -37.10 2.97 -6.63
N ASP A 47 -37.93 3.91 -6.17
CA ASP A 47 -38.55 4.93 -7.01
C ASP A 47 -37.50 5.83 -7.67
N VAL A 48 -36.46 6.28 -6.94
CA VAL A 48 -35.38 7.11 -7.49
C VAL A 48 -34.59 6.36 -8.58
N LEU A 49 -34.27 5.07 -8.35
CA LEU A 49 -33.55 4.26 -9.34
C LEU A 49 -34.40 4.03 -10.60
N ASP A 50 -35.69 3.71 -10.44
CA ASP A 50 -36.61 3.47 -11.56
C ASP A 50 -36.85 4.74 -12.39
N GLU A 51 -37.02 5.90 -11.74
CA GLU A 51 -37.22 7.19 -12.42
C GLU A 51 -36.03 7.59 -13.30
N GLU A 52 -34.82 7.28 -12.85
CA GLU A 52 -33.58 7.60 -13.57
C GLU A 52 -33.11 6.49 -14.52
N GLY A 53 -33.76 5.32 -14.49
CA GLY A 53 -33.34 4.14 -15.24
C GLY A 53 -31.99 3.59 -14.78
N ALA A 54 -31.63 3.82 -13.52
CA ALA A 54 -30.36 3.37 -12.94
C ALA A 54 -30.48 1.95 -12.38
N THR A 55 -29.35 1.27 -12.29
CA THR A 55 -29.26 -0.05 -11.63
C THR A 55 -28.26 0.00 -10.49
N ILE A 56 -28.38 -0.94 -9.56
CA ILE A 56 -27.54 -0.98 -8.37
C ILE A 56 -27.14 -2.41 -8.06
N GLU A 57 -25.88 -2.60 -7.66
CA GLU A 57 -25.33 -3.90 -7.25
C GLU A 57 -24.33 -3.74 -6.10
N PRO A 58 -24.06 -4.80 -5.31
CA PRO A 58 -23.00 -4.76 -4.31
C PRO A 58 -21.65 -4.44 -4.95
N LEU A 59 -20.96 -3.41 -4.45
CA LEU A 59 -19.73 -2.88 -5.05
C LEU A 59 -18.64 -3.96 -5.15
N PHE A 60 -18.50 -4.78 -4.12
CA PHE A 60 -17.46 -5.80 -4.00
C PHE A 60 -17.79 -7.12 -4.71
N GLY A 61 -18.85 -7.16 -5.53
CA GLY A 61 -19.18 -8.25 -6.46
C GLY A 61 -19.79 -9.51 -5.87
N ALA A 62 -19.71 -9.73 -4.56
CA ALA A 62 -20.41 -10.81 -3.86
C ALA A 62 -21.72 -10.32 -3.21
N THR A 63 -22.61 -11.23 -2.85
CA THR A 63 -23.82 -10.85 -2.10
C THR A 63 -23.47 -10.30 -0.72
N GLU A 64 -24.35 -9.50 -0.14
CA GLU A 64 -24.16 -8.87 1.18
C GLU A 64 -23.94 -9.92 2.27
N GLU A 65 -24.63 -11.07 2.22
CA GLU A 65 -24.39 -12.18 3.14
C GLU A 65 -22.98 -12.76 2.99
N ARG A 66 -22.50 -12.90 1.75
CA ARG A 66 -21.17 -13.44 1.50
C ARG A 66 -20.09 -12.47 1.94
N LEU A 67 -20.26 -11.18 1.64
CA LEU A 67 -19.35 -10.12 2.07
C LEU A 67 -19.25 -10.07 3.60
N ARG A 68 -20.39 -10.13 4.30
CA ARG A 68 -20.40 -10.15 5.78
C ARG A 68 -19.69 -11.38 6.34
N ALA A 69 -19.92 -12.56 5.77
CA ALA A 69 -19.26 -13.79 6.19
C ALA A 69 -17.73 -13.73 5.94
N ASP A 70 -17.31 -13.14 4.82
CA ASP A 70 -15.89 -12.97 4.51
C ASP A 70 -15.23 -11.96 5.45
N VAL A 71 -15.89 -10.84 5.74
CA VAL A 71 -15.43 -9.83 6.72
C VAL A 71 -15.34 -10.45 8.13
N GLU A 72 -16.35 -11.20 8.57
CA GLU A 72 -16.32 -11.90 9.87
C GLU A 72 -15.17 -12.90 9.94
N SER A 73 -14.92 -13.65 8.86
CA SER A 73 -13.79 -14.58 8.78
C SER A 73 -12.45 -13.86 8.90
N VAL A 74 -12.25 -12.73 8.20
CA VAL A 74 -11.00 -11.96 8.27
C VAL A 74 -10.83 -11.32 9.65
N ALA A 75 -11.88 -10.69 10.17
CA ALA A 75 -11.89 -10.05 11.49
C ALA A 75 -11.55 -11.07 12.61
N SER A 76 -11.98 -12.33 12.48
CA SER A 76 -11.65 -13.37 13.46
C SER A 76 -10.17 -13.76 13.53
N GLN A 77 -9.37 -13.36 12.54
CA GLN A 77 -7.95 -13.71 12.39
C GLN A 77 -7.03 -12.47 12.43
N SER A 78 -7.59 -11.31 12.77
CA SER A 78 -6.95 -10.02 12.64
C SER A 78 -7.24 -9.14 13.86
N ASP A 79 -6.22 -8.45 14.37
CA ASP A 79 -6.38 -7.38 15.37
C ASP A 79 -6.68 -6.02 14.74
N THR A 80 -6.83 -6.00 13.42
CA THR A 80 -7.14 -4.84 12.58
C THR A 80 -8.64 -4.80 12.35
N ASP A 81 -9.29 -3.68 12.67
CA ASP A 81 -10.72 -3.48 12.38
C ASP A 81 -11.01 -3.56 10.88
N VAL A 82 -12.05 -4.30 10.51
CA VAL A 82 -12.40 -4.63 9.13
C VAL A 82 -13.75 -3.99 8.79
N PRO A 83 -13.79 -3.06 7.82
CA PRO A 83 -15.02 -2.39 7.42
C PRO A 83 -16.08 -3.37 6.90
N ASP A 84 -17.37 -3.09 7.18
CA ASP A 84 -18.47 -3.87 6.61
C ASP A 84 -18.65 -3.52 5.12
N LEU A 85 -17.99 -4.31 4.28
CA LEU A 85 -18.05 -4.18 2.82
C LEU A 85 -19.46 -4.39 2.25
N SER A 86 -20.39 -5.00 3.01
CA SER A 86 -21.77 -5.23 2.55
C SER A 86 -22.64 -3.97 2.49
N LEU A 87 -22.11 -2.84 2.95
CA LEU A 87 -22.79 -1.54 2.92
C LEU A 87 -22.56 -0.75 1.63
N TYR A 88 -21.61 -1.15 0.79
CA TYR A 88 -21.20 -0.40 -0.40
C TYR A 88 -21.83 -0.98 -1.66
N TYR A 89 -22.36 -0.09 -2.50
CA TYR A 89 -23.05 -0.42 -3.74
C TYR A 89 -22.49 0.43 -4.89
N ALA A 90 -22.31 -0.20 -6.05
CA ALA A 90 -22.10 0.51 -7.30
C ALA A 90 -23.47 0.86 -7.89
N VAL A 91 -23.66 2.13 -8.27
CA VAL A 91 -24.86 2.60 -8.96
C VAL A 91 -24.49 2.91 -10.40
N HIS A 92 -25.15 2.21 -11.34
CA HIS A 92 -24.90 2.34 -12.76
C HIS A 92 -25.95 3.26 -13.39
N THR A 93 -25.49 4.38 -13.94
CA THR A 93 -26.27 5.38 -14.66
C THR A 93 -25.38 6.07 -15.70
N ASP A 94 -25.95 6.92 -16.55
CA ASP A 94 -25.18 7.73 -17.50
C ASP A 94 -24.19 8.64 -16.75
N ALA A 95 -22.95 8.77 -17.23
CA ALA A 95 -21.89 9.56 -16.58
C ALA A 95 -22.33 11.02 -16.31
N GLU A 96 -23.05 11.64 -17.24
CA GLU A 96 -23.58 13.00 -17.12
C GLU A 96 -24.61 13.17 -15.98
N ARG A 97 -25.20 12.07 -15.50
CA ARG A 97 -26.22 12.06 -14.44
C ARG A 97 -25.70 11.64 -13.09
N MET A 98 -24.46 11.14 -13.00
CA MET A 98 -23.92 10.58 -11.75
C MET A 98 -23.99 11.55 -10.58
N GLU A 99 -23.64 12.82 -10.80
CA GLU A 99 -23.69 13.86 -9.75
C GLU A 99 -25.13 14.12 -9.29
N SER A 100 -26.06 14.36 -10.24
CA SER A 100 -27.47 14.57 -9.89
C SER A 100 -28.10 13.35 -9.21
N MET A 101 -27.67 12.13 -9.58
CA MET A 101 -28.09 10.91 -8.91
C MET A 101 -27.53 10.84 -7.48
N ALA A 102 -26.25 11.15 -7.27
CA ALA A 102 -25.65 11.19 -5.95
C ALA A 102 -26.38 12.17 -5.03
N GLU A 103 -26.71 13.37 -5.51
CA GLU A 103 -27.49 14.36 -4.77
C GLU A 103 -28.85 13.80 -4.32
N ARG A 104 -29.62 13.20 -5.25
CA ARG A 104 -30.93 12.60 -4.94
C ARG A 104 -30.82 11.43 -3.96
N LEU A 105 -29.80 10.57 -4.10
CA LEU A 105 -29.58 9.44 -3.18
C LEU A 105 -29.27 9.93 -1.76
N ASN A 106 -28.50 11.01 -1.61
CA ASN A 106 -28.17 11.60 -0.31
C ASN A 106 -29.38 12.18 0.44
N GLU A 107 -30.52 12.41 -0.23
CA GLU A 107 -31.76 12.86 0.42
C GLU A 107 -32.57 11.71 1.06
N LEU A 108 -32.19 10.46 0.80
CA LEU A 108 -32.96 9.28 1.20
C LEU A 108 -32.59 8.78 2.59
N ASP A 109 -33.60 8.47 3.40
CA ASP A 109 -33.40 7.92 4.76
C ASP A 109 -32.60 6.61 4.78
N ALA A 110 -32.65 5.80 3.71
CA ALA A 110 -31.94 4.52 3.63
C ALA A 110 -30.44 4.66 3.28
N VAL A 111 -30.00 5.84 2.83
CA VAL A 111 -28.65 6.09 2.32
C VAL A 111 -27.86 6.86 3.39
N GLU A 112 -26.66 6.38 3.70
CA GLU A 112 -25.71 7.10 4.57
C GLU A 112 -24.95 8.16 3.77
N SER A 113 -24.51 7.79 2.57
CA SER A 113 -23.82 8.69 1.66
C SER A 113 -23.88 8.16 0.22
N ALA A 114 -23.87 9.04 -0.77
CA ALA A 114 -23.62 8.71 -2.17
C ALA A 114 -22.66 9.74 -2.77
N TYR A 115 -21.70 9.29 -3.58
CA TYR A 115 -20.67 10.14 -4.15
C TYR A 115 -20.12 9.61 -5.46
N VAL A 116 -19.66 10.53 -6.31
CA VAL A 116 -18.96 10.23 -7.55
C VAL A 116 -17.45 10.31 -7.29
N LYS A 117 -16.74 9.23 -7.60
CA LYS A 117 -15.28 9.25 -7.65
C LYS A 117 -14.84 9.66 -9.05
N PRO A 118 -13.95 10.65 -9.21
CA PRO A 118 -13.35 10.97 -10.50
C PRO A 118 -12.49 9.79 -10.97
N PRO A 119 -12.24 9.62 -12.28
CA PRO A 119 -11.38 8.58 -12.83
C PRO A 119 -10.04 8.40 -12.10
N ALA A 120 -9.64 7.14 -11.93
CA ALA A 120 -8.26 6.80 -11.59
C ALA A 120 -7.40 6.87 -12.84
N GLU A 121 -6.16 7.26 -12.67
CA GLU A 121 -5.19 7.34 -13.75
C GLU A 121 -3.89 6.62 -13.32
N PRO A 122 -3.08 6.12 -14.27
CA PRO A 122 -1.69 5.81 -13.98
C PRO A 122 -0.98 7.08 -13.52
N ALA A 123 -0.01 6.95 -12.61
CA ALA A 123 0.78 8.09 -12.17
C ALA A 123 1.83 8.49 -13.22
N ASP A 124 1.37 9.15 -14.28
CA ASP A 124 2.11 9.63 -15.47
C ASP A 124 2.07 11.18 -15.58
N ALA A 125 2.46 11.90 -14.53
CA ALA A 125 2.28 13.36 -14.43
C ALA A 125 3.12 14.16 -15.43
N VAL A 126 2.94 15.49 -15.43
CA VAL A 126 3.85 16.40 -16.13
C VAL A 126 4.73 17.09 -15.07
N GLY A 127 6.06 16.94 -15.15
CA GLY A 127 6.97 17.40 -14.09
C GLY A 127 7.93 18.50 -14.52
N GLU A 128 7.89 19.65 -13.82
CA GLU A 128 8.74 20.86 -13.92
C GLU A 128 8.69 21.62 -15.25
N ILE A 129 8.73 22.96 -15.17
CA ILE A 129 8.57 23.94 -16.26
C ILE A 129 9.55 23.73 -17.45
N GLU A 130 10.57 22.88 -17.30
CA GLU A 130 11.57 22.57 -18.32
C GLU A 130 11.56 21.12 -18.84
N VAL A 131 10.76 20.21 -18.29
CA VAL A 131 10.80 18.78 -18.66
C VAL A 131 9.40 18.27 -18.97
N GLY A 132 9.22 17.66 -20.14
CA GLY A 132 7.92 17.20 -20.65
C GLY A 132 7.23 16.14 -19.78
N GLU A 133 6.09 15.66 -20.29
CA GLU A 133 5.23 14.63 -19.70
C GLU A 133 6.06 13.40 -19.26
N LEU A 134 5.78 12.85 -18.08
CA LEU A 134 6.35 11.58 -17.62
C LEU A 134 5.93 10.48 -18.59
N ASN A 135 6.84 9.55 -18.83
CA ASN A 135 6.54 8.35 -19.61
C ASN A 135 6.08 8.57 -21.07
N ALA A 136 6.21 9.79 -21.60
CA ALA A 136 5.95 10.13 -23.00
C ALA A 136 7.09 9.73 -23.97
N MET A 137 7.78 8.63 -23.66
CA MET A 137 8.84 8.09 -24.52
C MET A 137 8.25 7.66 -25.87
N THR A 138 8.99 7.93 -26.96
CA THR A 138 8.64 7.42 -28.29
C THR A 138 9.48 6.16 -28.56
N PRO A 139 8.86 5.00 -28.84
CA PRO A 139 9.60 3.80 -29.19
C PRO A 139 10.46 4.05 -30.44
N THR A 140 11.65 3.45 -30.49
CA THR A 140 12.47 3.52 -31.71
C THR A 140 11.88 2.61 -32.79
N ASP A 141 11.91 3.09 -34.04
CA ASP A 141 11.56 2.31 -35.24
C ASP A 141 12.71 1.40 -35.71
N ASP A 142 13.89 1.52 -35.09
CA ASP A 142 15.04 0.68 -35.42
C ASP A 142 14.70 -0.79 -35.19
N ALA A 143 15.03 -1.63 -36.17
CA ALA A 143 14.89 -3.06 -36.01
C ALA A 143 15.71 -3.52 -34.80
N PRO A 144 15.12 -4.28 -33.85
CA PRO A 144 15.84 -4.74 -32.68
C PRO A 144 17.01 -5.63 -33.12
N PRO A 145 18.10 -5.65 -32.35
CA PRO A 145 19.23 -6.52 -32.64
C PRO A 145 18.76 -7.99 -32.63
N VAL A 146 19.45 -8.84 -33.39
CA VAL A 146 19.12 -10.28 -33.50
C VAL A 146 19.10 -10.97 -32.13
N ASN A 147 19.92 -10.50 -31.19
CA ASN A 147 19.85 -10.90 -29.80
C ASN A 147 19.71 -9.63 -28.96
N THR A 148 18.73 -9.61 -28.07
CA THR A 148 18.55 -8.54 -27.09
C THR A 148 19.82 -8.38 -26.24
N PRO A 149 20.36 -7.16 -26.07
CA PRO A 149 21.48 -6.89 -25.19
C PRO A 149 21.08 -7.07 -23.72
N ASN A 150 22.08 -7.26 -22.86
CA ASN A 150 21.88 -7.17 -21.42
C ASN A 150 21.91 -5.69 -20.97
N PHE A 151 20.85 -5.23 -20.33
CA PHE A 151 20.66 -3.88 -19.81
C PHE A 151 20.84 -3.77 -18.30
N VAL A 152 21.21 -4.84 -17.58
CA VAL A 152 21.39 -4.83 -16.11
C VAL A 152 22.39 -3.77 -15.66
N SER A 153 23.41 -3.45 -16.47
CA SER A 153 24.36 -2.35 -16.15
C SER A 153 23.72 -0.96 -16.11
N ARG A 154 22.47 -0.83 -16.54
CA ARG A 154 21.65 0.39 -16.49
C ARG A 154 20.62 0.35 -15.36
N GLN A 155 20.51 -0.76 -14.62
CA GLN A 155 19.60 -0.90 -13.48
C GLN A 155 20.30 -0.51 -12.17
N GLY A 156 20.76 0.74 -12.07
CA GLY A 156 21.49 1.22 -10.88
C GLY A 156 20.66 1.17 -9.58
N PHE A 157 19.33 1.06 -9.67
CA PHE A 157 18.47 0.82 -8.51
C PHE A 157 18.71 -0.55 -7.85
N LEU A 158 19.30 -1.53 -8.54
CA LEU A 158 19.71 -2.83 -7.97
C LEU A 158 20.98 -2.74 -7.12
N ASP A 159 21.82 -1.74 -7.37
CA ASP A 159 23.15 -1.60 -6.79
C ASP A 159 23.11 -1.35 -5.28
N ALA A 160 24.30 -1.38 -4.67
CA ALA A 160 24.45 -1.15 -3.24
C ALA A 160 23.85 0.19 -2.80
N ALA A 161 23.29 0.20 -1.59
CA ALA A 161 22.97 1.44 -0.91
C ALA A 161 24.25 2.30 -0.72
N PRO A 162 24.18 3.64 -0.84
CA PRO A 162 22.92 4.35 -0.82
C PRO A 162 22.23 4.46 -2.18
N GLU A 163 22.92 4.24 -3.31
CA GLU A 163 22.45 4.50 -4.69
C GLU A 163 21.27 3.61 -5.12
N GLY A 164 21.34 2.30 -4.85
CA GLY A 164 20.24 1.36 -5.07
C GLY A 164 19.69 0.78 -3.77
N VAL A 165 18.99 -0.35 -3.89
CA VAL A 165 18.40 -1.08 -2.75
C VAL A 165 19.26 -2.22 -2.20
N ASP A 166 20.45 -2.44 -2.77
CA ASP A 166 21.35 -3.57 -2.49
C ASP A 166 20.68 -4.94 -2.76
N ALA A 167 20.01 -5.06 -3.92
CA ALA A 167 19.32 -6.30 -4.34
C ALA A 167 20.30 -7.50 -4.38
N HIS A 168 21.50 -7.26 -4.91
CA HIS A 168 22.57 -8.26 -4.97
C HIS A 168 22.93 -8.83 -3.60
N TYR A 169 22.82 -8.06 -2.50
CA TYR A 169 23.01 -8.60 -1.16
C TYR A 169 21.94 -9.63 -0.80
N ALA A 170 20.66 -9.31 -1.02
CA ALA A 170 19.55 -10.20 -0.70
C ALA A 170 19.64 -11.52 -1.48
N TRP A 171 20.06 -11.48 -2.74
CA TRP A 171 20.18 -12.65 -3.61
C TRP A 171 21.21 -13.70 -3.12
N ASN A 172 22.07 -13.36 -2.15
CA ASN A 172 22.96 -14.34 -1.50
C ASN A 172 22.25 -15.24 -0.49
N PHE A 173 20.98 -14.98 -0.18
CA PHE A 173 20.17 -15.79 0.73
C PHE A 173 19.17 -16.65 -0.05
N ALA A 174 18.88 -17.85 0.45
CA ALA A 174 17.79 -18.65 -0.08
C ALA A 174 16.46 -17.87 0.03
N GLY A 175 15.71 -17.77 -1.07
CA GLY A 175 14.50 -16.95 -1.16
C GLY A 175 14.76 -15.46 -1.30
N GLY A 176 16.02 -15.04 -1.39
CA GLY A 176 16.45 -13.65 -1.56
C GLY A 176 15.97 -12.98 -2.84
N ARG A 177 15.49 -13.75 -3.82
CA ARG A 177 14.84 -13.29 -5.04
C ARG A 177 13.31 -13.34 -4.99
N GLY A 178 12.71 -13.53 -3.81
CA GLY A 178 11.24 -13.53 -3.66
C GLY A 178 10.56 -14.88 -3.81
N ASP A 179 11.30 -15.99 -3.79
CA ASP A 179 10.73 -17.34 -3.91
C ASP A 179 9.55 -17.58 -2.95
N GLY A 180 8.44 -18.03 -3.52
CA GLY A 180 7.22 -18.35 -2.80
C GLY A 180 6.45 -17.14 -2.29
N VAL A 181 6.73 -15.93 -2.79
CA VAL A 181 5.95 -14.71 -2.57
C VAL A 181 5.06 -14.47 -3.78
N GLU A 182 3.78 -14.22 -3.54
CA GLU A 182 2.84 -13.75 -4.57
C GLU A 182 2.84 -12.23 -4.59
N VAL A 183 2.93 -11.64 -5.78
CA VAL A 183 2.74 -10.21 -6.02
C VAL A 183 1.59 -10.06 -7.01
N ILE A 184 0.55 -9.32 -6.64
CA ILE A 184 -0.48 -8.89 -7.58
C ILE A 184 -0.36 -7.40 -7.81
N ASP A 185 -0.09 -7.03 -9.05
CA ASP A 185 -0.14 -5.67 -9.54
C ASP A 185 -1.56 -5.29 -10.00
N LEU A 186 -1.99 -4.05 -9.73
CA LEU A 186 -3.32 -3.56 -10.10
C LEU A 186 -3.21 -2.27 -10.89
N GLU A 187 -3.59 -2.38 -12.17
CA GLU A 187 -3.55 -1.33 -13.20
C GLU A 187 -4.55 -1.63 -14.33
N TRP A 188 -4.25 -1.27 -15.59
CA TRP A 188 -5.08 -1.59 -16.74
C TRP A 188 -4.48 -2.63 -17.69
N GLY A 189 -3.16 -2.66 -17.91
CA GLY A 189 -2.57 -3.37 -19.05
C GLY A 189 -1.16 -3.91 -18.81
N TRP A 190 -0.91 -5.15 -19.21
CA TRP A 190 0.39 -5.83 -19.13
C TRP A 190 0.68 -6.70 -20.35
N ASN A 191 1.93 -6.71 -20.79
CA ASN A 191 2.44 -7.64 -21.79
C ASN A 191 3.16 -8.82 -21.12
N PHE A 192 2.41 -9.79 -20.58
CA PHE A 192 2.95 -11.06 -20.08
C PHE A 192 3.54 -11.97 -21.17
N SER A 193 3.54 -11.54 -22.44
CA SER A 193 4.23 -12.24 -23.53
C SER A 193 5.58 -11.63 -23.89
N HIS A 194 6.02 -10.61 -23.16
CA HIS A 194 7.33 -10.01 -23.29
C HIS A 194 8.45 -11.05 -23.08
N GLU A 195 9.54 -10.95 -23.84
CA GLU A 195 10.63 -11.95 -23.83
C GLU A 195 11.33 -12.11 -22.48
N ASP A 196 11.13 -11.14 -21.59
CA ASP A 196 11.68 -11.09 -20.22
C ASP A 196 10.64 -11.38 -19.12
N HIS A 197 9.44 -11.82 -19.51
CA HIS A 197 8.33 -12.18 -18.63
C HIS A 197 7.88 -13.62 -18.93
N GLN A 198 8.81 -14.56 -19.00
CA GLN A 198 8.52 -15.96 -19.34
C GLN A 198 8.47 -16.88 -18.12
N HIS A 199 9.03 -16.45 -16.97
CA HIS A 199 9.10 -17.23 -15.76
C HIS A 199 8.35 -16.55 -14.60
N ASN A 200 7.76 -17.37 -13.73
CA ASN A 200 7.02 -16.93 -12.53
C ASN A 200 5.92 -15.88 -12.82
N GLN A 201 5.25 -16.02 -13.97
CA GLN A 201 4.13 -15.17 -14.37
C GLN A 201 2.80 -15.91 -14.24
N GLY A 202 1.88 -15.37 -13.44
CA GLY A 202 0.50 -15.84 -13.31
C GLY A 202 -0.49 -15.14 -14.25
N GLY A 203 -0.06 -14.06 -14.92
CA GLY A 203 -0.88 -13.30 -15.87
C GLY A 203 -1.99 -12.49 -15.23
N VAL A 204 -2.97 -12.06 -16.04
CA VAL A 204 -4.13 -11.31 -15.55
C VAL A 204 -5.15 -12.28 -14.94
N VAL A 205 -5.28 -12.24 -13.61
CA VAL A 205 -6.12 -13.14 -12.81
C VAL A 205 -7.47 -12.53 -12.40
N GLY A 206 -7.72 -11.28 -12.79
CA GLY A 206 -9.00 -10.58 -12.63
C GLY A 206 -9.11 -9.37 -13.55
N GLY A 207 -10.33 -9.05 -13.99
CA GLY A 207 -10.56 -7.95 -14.94
C GLY A 207 -10.17 -8.30 -16.39
N THR A 208 -10.16 -7.28 -17.25
CA THR A 208 -9.83 -7.36 -18.67
C THR A 208 -8.56 -6.58 -18.96
N ASN A 209 -7.56 -7.26 -19.49
CA ASN A 209 -6.27 -6.67 -19.84
C ASN A 209 -6.43 -5.65 -20.98
N SER A 210 -5.93 -4.43 -20.79
CA SER A 210 -5.86 -3.39 -21.82
C SER A 210 -4.75 -3.70 -22.83
N SER A 211 -4.93 -3.21 -24.06
CA SER A 211 -3.87 -3.21 -25.09
C SER A 211 -2.85 -2.08 -24.91
N ASN A 212 -3.16 -1.10 -24.06
CA ASN A 212 -2.22 -0.11 -23.60
C ASN A 212 -1.49 -0.66 -22.36
N ASP A 213 -0.40 -1.36 -22.64
CA ASP A 213 0.24 -2.32 -21.74
C ASP A 213 1.65 -1.91 -21.30
N ASN A 214 2.17 -0.76 -21.76
CA ASN A 214 3.55 -0.34 -21.49
C ASN A 214 3.80 -0.06 -20.01
N HIS A 215 2.91 0.68 -19.35
CA HIS A 215 3.06 1.08 -17.95
C HIS A 215 3.17 -0.16 -17.04
N GLY A 216 2.15 -1.03 -17.05
CA GLY A 216 2.17 -2.25 -16.25
C GLY A 216 3.30 -3.20 -16.63
N THR A 217 3.67 -3.28 -17.91
CA THR A 217 4.84 -4.06 -18.34
C THR A 217 6.13 -3.53 -17.72
N ALA A 218 6.30 -2.21 -17.63
CA ALA A 218 7.46 -1.57 -17.00
C ALA A 218 7.48 -1.85 -15.49
N VAL A 219 6.35 -1.73 -14.81
CA VAL A 219 6.23 -2.02 -13.38
C VAL A 219 6.62 -3.46 -13.05
N ILE A 220 6.07 -4.44 -13.76
CA ILE A 220 6.39 -5.86 -13.48
C ILE A 220 7.83 -6.23 -13.89
N GLY A 221 8.45 -5.50 -14.82
CA GLY A 221 9.87 -5.64 -15.20
C GLY A 221 10.84 -5.34 -14.06
N GLU A 222 10.54 -4.33 -13.25
CA GLU A 222 11.36 -3.96 -12.09
C GLU A 222 11.31 -5.00 -10.98
N ILE A 223 10.15 -5.63 -10.81
CA ILE A 223 9.90 -6.60 -9.74
C ILE A 223 10.39 -7.98 -10.16
N GLY A 224 9.87 -8.48 -11.28
CA GLY A 224 9.93 -9.89 -11.65
C GLY A 224 10.51 -10.18 -13.03
N GLY A 225 11.23 -9.23 -13.66
CA GLY A 225 11.96 -9.50 -14.91
C GLY A 225 12.88 -10.72 -14.76
N ASP A 226 12.85 -11.60 -15.76
CA ASP A 226 13.48 -12.92 -15.73
C ASP A 226 14.99 -12.86 -15.43
N GLU A 227 15.52 -13.86 -14.71
CA GLU A 227 16.98 -14.02 -14.55
C GLU A 227 17.58 -14.73 -15.77
N ASN A 228 18.15 -13.95 -16.70
CA ASN A 228 18.80 -14.48 -17.90
C ASN A 228 20.00 -13.59 -18.36
N ASP A 229 20.55 -13.87 -19.54
CA ASP A 229 21.76 -13.21 -20.06
C ASP A 229 21.47 -11.95 -20.91
N TYR A 230 20.21 -11.55 -21.09
CA TYR A 230 19.77 -10.38 -21.87
C TYR A 230 18.78 -9.53 -21.06
N GLY A 231 18.25 -8.46 -21.67
CA GLY A 231 17.15 -7.70 -21.11
C GLY A 231 17.46 -7.05 -19.77
N VAL A 232 16.53 -7.13 -18.84
CA VAL A 232 16.62 -6.62 -17.47
C VAL A 232 16.55 -7.77 -16.48
N THR A 233 16.79 -7.49 -15.20
CA THR A 233 16.57 -8.45 -14.11
C THR A 233 15.72 -7.80 -13.03
N GLY A 234 14.66 -8.48 -12.61
CA GLY A 234 13.80 -8.04 -11.52
C GLY A 234 14.52 -8.09 -10.16
N ILE A 235 14.16 -7.17 -9.26
CA ILE A 235 14.65 -7.19 -7.87
C ILE A 235 14.31 -8.52 -7.19
N ALA A 236 13.13 -9.08 -7.49
CA ALA A 236 12.61 -10.32 -6.96
C ALA A 236 12.12 -11.26 -8.09
N ALA A 237 13.03 -11.63 -8.99
CA ALA A 237 12.75 -12.49 -10.16
C ALA A 237 12.14 -13.88 -9.86
N ASP A 238 12.21 -14.37 -8.62
CA ASP A 238 11.60 -15.64 -8.19
C ASP A 238 10.21 -15.46 -7.54
N ALA A 239 9.71 -14.23 -7.40
CA ALA A 239 8.34 -13.98 -6.98
C ALA A 239 7.35 -14.32 -8.10
N ASN A 240 6.17 -14.84 -7.74
CA ASN A 240 5.11 -15.07 -8.73
C ASN A 240 4.35 -13.76 -8.96
N ILE A 241 4.40 -13.25 -10.19
CA ILE A 241 3.77 -11.98 -10.58
C ILE A 241 2.46 -12.25 -11.30
N SER A 242 1.37 -11.71 -10.77
CA SER A 242 0.05 -11.73 -11.39
C SER A 242 -0.51 -10.31 -11.43
N ALA A 243 -1.62 -10.13 -12.15
CA ALA A 243 -2.23 -8.82 -12.31
C ALA A 243 -3.76 -8.85 -12.17
N VAL A 244 -4.35 -7.74 -11.71
CA VAL A 244 -5.80 -7.51 -11.75
C VAL A 244 -6.10 -6.16 -12.40
N ALA A 245 -6.86 -6.19 -13.49
CA ALA A 245 -7.18 -4.99 -14.25
C ALA A 245 -8.36 -4.20 -13.65
N PHE A 246 -8.25 -2.87 -13.65
CA PHE A 246 -9.31 -1.90 -13.31
C PHE A 246 -10.36 -1.73 -14.43
N SER A 247 -10.66 -2.81 -15.17
CA SER A 247 -11.84 -2.89 -16.03
C SER A 247 -13.14 -3.11 -15.21
N MET A 248 -13.11 -2.76 -13.92
CA MET A 248 -14.14 -2.87 -12.90
C MET A 248 -13.84 -1.82 -11.81
N PRO A 249 -14.79 -1.49 -10.92
CA PRO A 249 -14.56 -0.51 -9.85
C PRO A 249 -13.30 -0.80 -9.04
N THR A 250 -12.51 0.21 -8.68
CA THR A 250 -11.19 0.01 -8.05
C THR A 250 -11.28 -0.78 -6.75
N ALA A 251 -12.23 -0.44 -5.87
CA ALA A 251 -12.44 -1.15 -4.61
C ALA A 251 -12.75 -2.64 -4.81
N ARG A 252 -13.47 -2.99 -5.90
CA ARG A 252 -13.76 -4.38 -6.26
C ARG A 252 -12.51 -5.12 -6.71
N ALA A 253 -11.68 -4.49 -7.53
CA ALA A 253 -10.41 -5.06 -8.00
C ALA A 253 -9.45 -5.32 -6.82
N ILE A 254 -9.30 -4.35 -5.90
CA ILE A 254 -8.51 -4.47 -4.68
C ILE A 254 -9.00 -5.65 -3.83
N ARG A 255 -10.30 -5.72 -3.58
CA ARG A 255 -10.90 -6.85 -2.84
C ARG A 255 -10.64 -8.20 -3.52
N LEU A 256 -10.76 -8.26 -4.84
CA LEU A 256 -10.54 -9.48 -5.63
C LEU A 256 -9.08 -9.96 -5.56
N ALA A 257 -8.12 -9.03 -5.62
CA ALA A 257 -6.70 -9.30 -5.43
C ALA A 257 -6.42 -9.77 -4.00
N ALA A 258 -7.00 -9.11 -2.99
CA ALA A 258 -6.88 -9.50 -1.59
C ALA A 258 -7.35 -10.93 -1.33
N ASP A 259 -8.31 -11.45 -2.11
CA ASP A 259 -8.77 -12.84 -2.01
C ASP A 259 -7.83 -13.89 -2.57
N ARG A 260 -6.91 -13.49 -3.43
CA ARG A 260 -5.90 -14.36 -4.02
C ARG A 260 -4.61 -14.37 -3.22
N LEU A 261 -4.39 -13.34 -2.43
CA LEU A 261 -3.18 -13.16 -1.62
C LEU A 261 -3.35 -13.74 -0.22
N ALA A 262 -2.27 -14.30 0.31
CA ALA A 262 -2.15 -14.75 1.68
C ALA A 262 -1.32 -13.75 2.52
N ARG A 263 -1.21 -14.03 3.83
CA ARG A 263 -0.38 -13.22 4.73
C ARG A 263 1.05 -13.12 4.22
N GLY A 264 1.54 -11.89 4.11
CA GLY A 264 2.89 -11.56 3.67
C GLY A 264 3.11 -11.62 2.16
N ASP A 265 2.08 -11.94 1.37
CA ASP A 265 2.08 -11.62 -0.06
C ASP A 265 1.85 -10.11 -0.26
N ILE A 266 2.10 -9.63 -1.46
CA ILE A 266 2.17 -8.19 -1.75
C ILE A 266 1.12 -7.81 -2.80
N MET A 267 0.44 -6.70 -2.55
CA MET A 267 -0.45 -6.04 -3.49
C MET A 267 0.16 -4.69 -3.85
N LEU A 268 0.22 -4.39 -5.14
CA LEU A 268 0.73 -3.12 -5.65
C LEU A 268 -0.40 -2.34 -6.32
N LEU A 269 -0.54 -1.07 -5.95
CA LEU A 269 -1.56 -0.15 -6.44
C LEU A 269 -0.87 1.04 -7.14
N GLU A 270 -0.84 0.99 -8.47
CA GLU A 270 -0.14 1.96 -9.32
C GLU A 270 -1.07 3.01 -9.91
N ILE A 271 -2.02 3.46 -9.09
CA ILE A 271 -3.03 4.42 -9.48
C ILE A 271 -3.18 5.52 -8.46
N HIS A 272 -3.61 6.68 -8.95
CA HIS A 272 -3.97 7.84 -8.15
C HIS A 272 -5.21 8.53 -8.74
N ARG A 273 -5.78 9.46 -8.00
CA ARG A 273 -6.98 10.21 -8.42
C ARG A 273 -6.85 11.70 -8.08
N PRO A 274 -7.53 12.61 -8.79
CA PRO A 274 -7.66 14.00 -8.39
C PRO A 274 -8.10 14.16 -6.93
N GLY A 275 -7.39 15.00 -6.19
CA GLY A 275 -7.71 15.37 -4.82
C GLY A 275 -8.45 16.72 -4.72
N PRO A 276 -8.76 17.18 -3.49
CA PRO A 276 -9.52 18.39 -3.25
C PRO A 276 -8.80 19.70 -3.65
N ARG A 277 -7.48 19.71 -3.90
CA ARG A 277 -6.74 20.96 -4.22
C ARG A 277 -7.29 21.65 -5.47
N ASN A 278 -7.66 20.85 -6.46
CA ASN A 278 -8.22 21.30 -7.73
C ASN A 278 -9.66 20.80 -7.91
N ASP A 279 -10.44 20.78 -6.82
CA ASP A 279 -11.87 20.42 -6.81
C ASP A 279 -12.17 19.07 -7.48
N PHE A 280 -11.28 18.10 -7.28
CA PHE A 280 -11.41 16.73 -7.83
C PHE A 280 -11.44 16.67 -9.37
N GLU A 281 -11.01 17.74 -10.07
CA GLU A 281 -10.98 17.77 -11.53
C GLU A 281 -9.81 16.96 -12.10
N SER A 282 -10.07 16.21 -13.17
CA SER A 282 -9.00 15.59 -13.97
C SER A 282 -8.18 16.65 -14.68
N ARG A 283 -6.85 16.50 -14.65
CA ARG A 283 -5.90 17.46 -15.21
C ARG A 283 -4.77 16.74 -15.93
N ALA A 284 -4.39 17.27 -17.09
CA ALA A 284 -3.27 16.73 -17.86
C ALA A 284 -1.93 16.80 -17.10
N ASP A 285 -1.73 17.80 -16.24
CA ASP A 285 -0.52 17.93 -15.42
C ASP A 285 -0.53 17.06 -14.16
N GLN A 286 -1.67 16.44 -13.84
CA GLN A 286 -1.94 15.68 -12.62
C GLN A 286 -1.70 16.44 -11.31
N ASP A 287 -1.63 17.78 -11.35
CA ASP A 287 -1.48 18.63 -10.17
C ASP A 287 -2.64 18.39 -9.18
N GLY A 288 -2.33 18.13 -7.92
CA GLY A 288 -3.33 17.80 -6.91
C GLY A 288 -3.81 16.34 -6.88
N TYR A 289 -3.24 15.43 -7.68
CA TYR A 289 -3.59 14.01 -7.62
C TYR A 289 -2.97 13.33 -6.39
N ILE A 290 -3.71 12.42 -5.75
CA ILE A 290 -3.38 11.80 -4.46
C ILE A 290 -3.59 10.28 -4.46
N ALA A 291 -2.98 9.59 -3.50
CA ALA A 291 -3.21 8.17 -3.24
C ALA A 291 -4.71 7.86 -3.04
N ILE A 292 -5.16 6.73 -3.58
CA ILE A 292 -6.58 6.38 -3.66
C ILE A 292 -7.22 6.06 -2.31
N GLU A 293 -6.43 5.73 -1.29
CA GLU A 293 -6.93 5.45 0.07
C GLU A 293 -7.70 6.61 0.72
N TRP A 294 -7.68 7.82 0.13
CA TRP A 294 -8.52 8.94 0.57
C TRP A 294 -10.04 8.67 0.36
N TRP A 295 -10.39 7.86 -0.63
CA TRP A 295 -11.77 7.52 -0.98
C TRP A 295 -12.34 6.40 -0.08
N PRO A 296 -13.57 6.52 0.45
CA PRO A 296 -14.06 5.63 1.50
C PRO A 296 -14.11 4.14 1.14
N ASP A 297 -14.48 3.81 -0.09
CA ASP A 297 -14.59 2.44 -0.57
C ASP A 297 -13.24 1.81 -0.91
N ASP A 298 -12.32 2.58 -1.51
CA ASP A 298 -10.94 2.17 -1.76
C ASP A 298 -10.21 1.94 -0.43
N TRP A 299 -10.36 2.85 0.54
CA TRP A 299 -9.91 2.65 1.92
C TRP A 299 -10.46 1.36 2.52
N ALA A 300 -11.77 1.09 2.37
CA ALA A 300 -12.38 -0.11 2.93
C ALA A 300 -11.81 -1.40 2.30
N ALA A 301 -11.54 -1.39 0.99
CA ALA A 301 -10.91 -2.49 0.28
C ALA A 301 -9.46 -2.73 0.74
N ILE A 302 -8.68 -1.65 0.88
CA ILE A 302 -7.29 -1.69 1.36
C ILE A 302 -7.24 -2.21 2.80
N ARG A 303 -8.10 -1.70 3.68
CA ARG A 303 -8.25 -2.17 5.07
C ARG A 303 -8.53 -3.66 5.14
N TYR A 304 -9.42 -4.15 4.28
CA TYR A 304 -9.72 -5.58 4.18
C TYR A 304 -8.48 -6.39 3.79
N ALA A 305 -7.70 -5.93 2.80
CA ALA A 305 -6.45 -6.58 2.38
C ALA A 305 -5.39 -6.59 3.50
N VAL A 306 -5.18 -5.45 4.15
CA VAL A 306 -4.26 -5.29 5.29
C VAL A 306 -4.65 -6.20 6.44
N ALA A 307 -5.95 -6.31 6.76
CA ALA A 307 -6.44 -7.20 7.80
C ALA A 307 -6.19 -8.70 7.49
N LYS A 308 -6.10 -9.08 6.21
CA LYS A 308 -5.64 -10.43 5.81
C LYS A 308 -4.14 -10.64 5.99
N GLY A 309 -3.40 -9.59 6.34
CA GLY A 309 -1.94 -9.58 6.45
C GLY A 309 -1.23 -9.41 5.12
N VAL A 310 -1.94 -8.96 4.06
CA VAL A 310 -1.34 -8.61 2.77
C VAL A 310 -0.59 -7.30 2.91
N LEU A 311 0.64 -7.23 2.38
CA LEU A 311 1.37 -5.97 2.28
C LEU A 311 0.82 -5.17 1.11
N VAL A 312 -0.04 -4.19 1.36
CA VAL A 312 -0.52 -3.26 0.33
C VAL A 312 0.49 -2.13 0.18
N VAL A 313 0.97 -1.91 -1.04
CA VAL A 313 1.90 -0.85 -1.42
C VAL A 313 1.21 0.07 -2.42
N GLU A 314 1.14 1.36 -2.12
CA GLU A 314 0.51 2.40 -2.94
C GLU A 314 1.56 3.40 -3.44
N ALA A 315 1.49 3.76 -4.72
CA ALA A 315 2.13 4.95 -5.21
C ALA A 315 1.51 6.19 -4.52
N ALA A 316 2.34 7.12 -4.03
CA ALA A 316 1.85 8.29 -3.31
C ALA A 316 1.03 9.26 -4.19
N GLY A 317 1.17 9.14 -5.51
CA GLY A 317 0.63 10.06 -6.50
C GLY A 317 1.60 11.18 -6.86
N ASN A 318 1.39 11.73 -8.05
CA ASN A 318 2.27 12.72 -8.68
C ASN A 318 1.71 14.16 -8.66
N GLY A 319 0.97 14.53 -7.62
CA GLY A 319 0.29 15.82 -7.54
C GLY A 319 1.09 16.98 -6.95
N ASP A 320 2.37 16.80 -6.60
CA ASP A 320 3.18 17.75 -5.80
C ASP A 320 2.53 18.16 -4.47
N GLU A 321 1.76 17.25 -3.87
CA GLU A 321 0.94 17.53 -2.72
C GLU A 321 1.65 17.35 -1.38
N ASN A 322 1.43 18.34 -0.50
CA ASN A 322 1.64 18.15 0.92
C ASN A 322 0.44 17.42 1.53
N LEU A 323 0.54 16.10 1.70
CA LEU A 323 -0.53 15.29 2.27
C LEU A 323 -0.77 15.56 3.78
N ASP A 324 0.07 16.39 4.41
CA ASP A 324 -0.18 16.93 5.75
C ASP A 324 -1.04 18.21 5.76
N ASP A 325 -1.38 18.78 4.60
CA ASP A 325 -2.18 20.00 4.49
C ASP A 325 -3.61 19.78 5.04
N SER A 326 -4.14 20.80 5.69
CA SER A 326 -5.47 20.78 6.31
C SER A 326 -6.63 20.65 5.31
N ILE A 327 -6.37 20.89 4.02
CA ILE A 327 -7.37 20.61 2.97
C ILE A 327 -7.81 19.14 3.00
N TYR A 328 -6.89 18.23 3.31
CA TYR A 328 -7.17 16.80 3.42
C TYR A 328 -7.92 16.41 4.70
N ASP A 329 -8.02 17.31 5.68
CA ASP A 329 -8.83 17.11 6.89
C ASP A 329 -10.29 17.53 6.69
N THR A 330 -10.62 18.17 5.56
CA THR A 330 -11.97 18.65 5.27
C THR A 330 -12.78 17.54 4.62
N LYS A 331 -13.67 16.92 5.42
CA LYS A 331 -14.62 15.91 4.95
C LYS A 331 -15.62 16.51 3.96
N PRO A 332 -15.69 16.04 2.70
CA PRO A 332 -16.80 16.38 1.81
C PRO A 332 -18.16 16.05 2.42
N SER A 333 -19.18 16.87 2.10
CA SER A 333 -20.54 16.66 2.64
C SER A 333 -21.17 15.35 2.18
N TRP A 334 -20.72 14.82 1.05
CA TRP A 334 -21.17 13.58 0.41
C TRP A 334 -20.37 12.33 0.84
N PHE A 335 -19.44 12.46 1.79
CA PHE A 335 -18.79 11.31 2.43
C PHE A 335 -19.53 10.84 3.70
N PRO A 336 -19.37 9.55 4.07
CA PRO A 336 -19.90 8.99 5.31
C PRO A 336 -19.64 9.89 6.53
N ALA A 337 -20.56 9.90 7.51
CA ALA A 337 -20.45 10.78 8.67
C ALA A 337 -19.20 10.53 9.52
N ASP A 338 -18.69 9.29 9.51
CA ASP A 338 -17.54 8.81 10.26
C ASP A 338 -16.22 8.86 9.48
N TRP A 339 -16.19 9.49 8.29
CA TRP A 339 -14.97 9.66 7.53
C TRP A 339 -14.02 10.63 8.24
N GLU A 340 -12.74 10.27 8.30
CA GLU A 340 -11.63 11.13 8.74
C GLU A 340 -10.44 10.93 7.79
N ASN A 341 -9.55 11.91 7.73
CA ASN A 341 -8.39 11.91 6.85
C ASN A 341 -7.44 10.71 7.10
N PRO A 342 -7.32 9.75 6.17
CA PRO A 342 -6.44 8.59 6.34
C PRO A 342 -4.96 8.99 6.33
N PHE A 343 -4.60 10.12 5.70
CA PHE A 343 -3.22 10.63 5.64
C PHE A 343 -2.65 11.04 7.00
N ARG A 344 -3.50 11.19 8.02
CA ARG A 344 -3.05 11.45 9.39
C ARG A 344 -2.46 10.23 10.08
N ARG A 345 -2.63 9.01 9.53
CA ARG A 345 -2.26 7.73 10.17
C ARG A 345 -2.82 7.65 11.58
N GLY A 346 -4.13 7.84 11.73
CA GLY A 346 -4.87 7.77 12.99
C GLY A 346 -5.79 6.55 13.04
N ASP A 347 -7.00 6.72 13.59
CA ASP A 347 -7.99 5.64 13.65
C ASP A 347 -8.44 5.17 12.24
N ARG A 348 -8.32 6.06 11.24
CA ARG A 348 -8.52 5.78 9.80
C ARG A 348 -7.26 5.38 9.04
N ASP A 349 -6.16 4.98 9.69
CA ASP A 349 -5.00 4.43 8.97
C ASP A 349 -5.39 3.18 8.17
N SER A 350 -5.23 3.22 6.84
CA SER A 350 -5.45 2.08 5.95
C SER A 350 -4.54 0.90 6.30
N GLY A 351 -3.35 1.19 6.82
CA GLY A 351 -2.29 0.21 7.03
C GLY A 351 -1.42 -0.04 5.80
N ALA A 352 -1.73 0.57 4.66
CA ALA A 352 -0.93 0.48 3.46
C ALA A 352 0.41 1.20 3.60
N ILE A 353 1.39 0.74 2.83
CA ILE A 353 2.72 1.31 2.66
C ILE A 353 2.63 2.32 1.51
N VAL A 354 2.87 3.60 1.77
CA VAL A 354 2.77 4.64 0.74
C VAL A 354 4.18 5.07 0.29
N VAL A 355 4.42 5.06 -1.02
CA VAL A 355 5.75 5.22 -1.62
C VAL A 355 5.88 6.52 -2.41
N GLY A 356 6.85 7.35 -2.03
CA GLY A 356 7.21 8.58 -2.74
C GLY A 356 8.31 8.36 -3.80
N ALA A 357 8.50 9.34 -4.67
CA ALA A 357 9.47 9.31 -5.75
C ALA A 357 10.71 10.16 -5.45
N GLY A 358 11.86 9.50 -5.36
CA GLY A 358 13.18 10.10 -5.15
C GLY A 358 13.98 10.22 -6.44
N ALA A 359 14.83 11.25 -6.52
CA ALA A 359 15.74 11.41 -7.64
C ALA A 359 16.79 10.27 -7.64
N PRO A 360 17.09 9.68 -8.81
CA PRO A 360 18.23 8.77 -8.95
C PRO A 360 19.56 9.53 -8.76
N PRO A 361 20.71 8.85 -8.65
CA PRO A 361 22.02 9.49 -8.61
C PRO A 361 22.23 10.48 -9.77
N PRO A 362 22.87 11.65 -9.51
CA PRO A 362 23.23 12.58 -10.58
C PRO A 362 24.07 11.89 -11.68
N GLY A 363 23.70 12.09 -12.94
CA GLY A 363 24.36 11.51 -14.10
C GLY A 363 23.80 10.16 -14.55
N THR A 364 22.77 9.63 -13.88
CA THR A 364 22.06 8.41 -14.31
C THR A 364 21.57 8.58 -15.74
N HIS A 365 22.01 7.67 -16.62
CA HIS A 365 21.75 7.69 -18.07
C HIS A 365 22.15 9.00 -18.78
N GLY A 366 23.00 9.82 -18.16
CA GLY A 366 23.39 11.14 -18.65
C GLY A 366 22.51 12.30 -18.17
N SER A 367 21.46 12.02 -17.39
CA SER A 367 20.50 12.99 -16.86
C SER A 367 20.79 13.40 -15.41
N ASN A 368 20.27 14.54 -14.96
CA ASN A 368 20.36 15.01 -13.58
C ASN A 368 19.01 15.54 -13.11
N TRP A 369 18.50 15.01 -11.99
CA TRP A 369 17.17 15.33 -11.47
C TRP A 369 17.17 15.97 -10.08
N GLY A 370 18.37 16.29 -9.58
CA GLY A 370 18.62 16.73 -8.21
C GLY A 370 19.60 15.81 -7.49
N PRO A 371 19.94 16.10 -6.22
CA PRO A 371 20.70 15.18 -5.37
C PRO A 371 20.00 13.83 -5.23
N ASP A 372 20.78 12.75 -5.17
CA ASP A 372 20.26 11.39 -4.99
C ASP A 372 19.32 11.28 -3.77
N ARG A 373 18.17 10.62 -3.93
CA ARG A 373 17.10 10.48 -2.90
C ARG A 373 16.45 11.78 -2.46
N SER A 374 16.66 12.89 -3.17
CA SER A 374 15.87 14.10 -2.95
C SER A 374 14.49 13.95 -3.59
N ARG A 375 13.49 14.66 -3.06
CA ARG A 375 12.13 14.59 -3.60
C ARG A 375 12.12 15.07 -5.06
N LEU A 376 11.49 14.32 -5.95
CA LEU A 376 11.17 14.77 -7.31
C LEU A 376 9.94 15.69 -7.28
N GLY A 377 9.92 16.71 -8.14
CA GLY A 377 8.97 17.83 -8.05
C GLY A 377 7.50 17.41 -8.08
N PHE A 378 7.16 16.34 -8.81
CA PHE A 378 5.81 15.82 -8.88
C PHE A 378 5.42 14.96 -7.66
N SER A 379 6.38 14.42 -6.90
CA SER A 379 6.07 13.43 -5.86
C SER A 379 5.29 14.06 -4.72
N ASN A 380 4.14 13.48 -4.37
CA ASN A 380 3.48 13.80 -3.10
C ASN A 380 4.41 13.50 -1.91
N TYR A 381 4.21 14.23 -0.81
CA TYR A 381 5.02 14.14 0.39
C TYR A 381 4.18 14.35 1.66
N GLY A 382 4.72 13.92 2.80
CA GLY A 382 4.08 14.11 4.11
C GLY A 382 4.36 12.97 5.07
N ARG A 383 3.78 13.05 6.27
CA ARG A 383 3.97 12.02 7.33
C ARG A 383 3.57 10.62 6.90
N ILE A 384 2.63 10.52 5.95
CA ILE A 384 2.07 9.24 5.53
C ILE A 384 3.11 8.40 4.77
N ILE A 385 4.02 9.05 4.03
CA ILE A 385 5.00 8.36 3.18
C ILE A 385 6.00 7.54 4.01
N ASP A 386 6.08 6.25 3.70
CA ASP A 386 6.86 5.26 4.42
C ASP A 386 8.25 5.07 3.84
N ALA A 387 8.35 5.00 2.50
CA ALA A 387 9.56 4.71 1.74
C ALA A 387 9.60 5.47 0.41
N GLN A 388 10.76 5.49 -0.24
CA GLN A 388 10.93 5.97 -1.62
C GLN A 388 11.66 4.97 -2.51
N GLY A 389 11.42 5.04 -3.81
CA GLY A 389 12.22 4.41 -4.87
C GLY A 389 12.80 5.46 -5.82
N TRP A 390 13.45 5.01 -6.90
CA TRP A 390 13.81 5.89 -8.01
C TRP A 390 12.53 6.29 -8.73
N GLY A 391 12.29 7.60 -8.92
CA GLY A 391 11.11 8.09 -9.64
C GLY A 391 11.39 8.60 -11.05
N ARG A 392 12.61 8.40 -11.55
CA ARG A 392 13.10 8.81 -12.88
C ARG A 392 14.19 7.83 -13.31
N GLU A 393 14.36 7.68 -14.62
CA GLU A 393 15.48 6.94 -15.22
C GLU A 393 15.54 5.47 -14.79
N VAL A 394 14.37 4.83 -14.66
CA VAL A 394 14.29 3.42 -14.32
C VAL A 394 14.40 2.57 -15.59
N THR A 395 15.40 1.68 -15.61
CA THR A 395 15.57 0.70 -16.68
C THR A 395 14.71 -0.54 -16.44
N THR A 396 13.80 -0.83 -17.37
CA THR A 396 12.82 -1.92 -17.28
C THR A 396 12.27 -2.29 -18.67
N THR A 397 11.34 -3.26 -18.73
CA THR A 397 10.62 -3.68 -19.94
C THR A 397 9.57 -2.66 -20.39
N GLY A 398 9.10 -2.72 -21.64
CA GLY A 398 8.08 -1.82 -22.19
C GLY A 398 8.62 -0.49 -22.76
N TYR A 399 7.70 0.35 -23.23
CA TYR A 399 7.86 1.67 -23.87
C TYR A 399 8.70 1.74 -25.16
N GLY A 400 9.83 1.04 -25.22
CA GLY A 400 10.56 0.76 -26.45
C GLY A 400 11.56 1.82 -26.90
N ASP A 401 11.90 2.80 -26.07
CA ASP A 401 12.84 3.86 -26.43
C ASP A 401 14.32 3.49 -26.23
N LEU A 402 14.62 2.54 -25.32
CA LEU A 402 15.96 1.96 -25.18
C LEU A 402 16.20 0.87 -26.23
N GLN A 403 15.21 0.02 -26.44
CA GLN A 403 15.14 -0.96 -27.53
C GLN A 403 13.70 -1.06 -27.99
N GLY A 404 13.44 -0.87 -29.28
CA GLY A 404 12.10 -0.82 -29.85
C GLY A 404 11.96 -1.78 -31.04
N GLY A 405 11.24 -1.32 -32.06
CA GLY A 405 10.88 -2.10 -33.24
C GLY A 405 9.39 -2.42 -33.32
N SER A 406 9.02 -3.27 -34.26
CA SER A 406 7.60 -3.57 -34.52
C SER A 406 6.93 -4.50 -33.50
N ASP A 407 7.70 -5.18 -32.65
CA ASP A 407 7.19 -6.17 -31.69
C ASP A 407 7.38 -5.69 -30.25
N LYS A 408 6.27 -5.40 -29.56
CA LYS A 408 6.26 -4.97 -28.16
C LYS A 408 6.85 -5.99 -27.18
N ARG A 409 7.05 -7.23 -27.61
CA ARG A 409 7.66 -8.27 -26.77
C ARG A 409 9.17 -8.10 -26.60
N GLU A 410 9.79 -7.22 -27.37
CA GLU A 410 11.23 -6.94 -27.36
C GLU A 410 11.51 -5.49 -26.93
N TRP A 411 10.54 -4.81 -26.32
CA TRP A 411 10.60 -3.39 -25.98
C TRP A 411 11.20 -3.16 -24.60
N TYR A 412 12.17 -2.25 -24.51
CA TYR A 412 12.79 -1.85 -23.25
C TYR A 412 12.88 -0.32 -23.17
N THR A 413 12.95 0.17 -21.94
CA THR A 413 13.15 1.58 -21.61
C THR A 413 14.20 1.74 -20.51
N ASP A 414 14.83 2.91 -20.48
CA ASP A 414 15.71 3.40 -19.42
C ASP A 414 15.17 4.68 -18.76
N ARG A 415 13.91 5.06 -19.07
CA ARG A 415 13.33 6.36 -18.72
C ARG A 415 12.00 6.27 -17.97
N PHE A 416 11.56 5.06 -17.58
CA PHE A 416 10.36 4.91 -16.78
C PHE A 416 10.46 5.76 -15.50
N SER A 417 9.37 6.45 -15.17
CA SER A 417 9.35 7.55 -14.22
C SER A 417 8.00 7.64 -13.50
N GLY A 418 7.95 8.44 -12.44
CA GLY A 418 6.75 8.64 -11.61
C GLY A 418 6.85 7.96 -10.27
N THR A 419 5.86 8.20 -9.40
CA THR A 419 5.70 7.36 -8.20
C THR A 419 5.49 5.90 -8.58
N SER A 420 4.95 5.62 -9.77
CA SER A 420 4.82 4.25 -10.29
C SER A 420 6.11 3.53 -10.67
N SER A 421 7.20 4.26 -10.85
CA SER A 421 8.55 3.64 -10.98
C SER A 421 9.24 3.46 -9.62
N ALA A 422 8.71 4.11 -8.57
CA ALA A 422 9.30 4.08 -7.24
C ALA A 422 8.71 2.98 -6.35
N SER A 423 7.39 2.78 -6.41
CA SER A 423 6.65 1.73 -5.71
C SER A 423 7.08 0.30 -6.06
N PRO A 424 7.32 -0.11 -7.33
CA PRO A 424 7.78 -1.46 -7.66
C PRO A 424 9.18 -1.75 -7.09
N ILE A 425 10.05 -0.75 -6.97
CA ILE A 425 11.36 -0.91 -6.30
C ILE A 425 11.18 -1.31 -4.82
N VAL A 426 10.21 -0.68 -4.14
CA VAL A 426 9.88 -1.01 -2.74
C VAL A 426 9.22 -2.38 -2.64
N VAL A 427 8.32 -2.73 -3.57
CA VAL A 427 7.72 -4.08 -3.66
C VAL A 427 8.79 -5.14 -3.85
N GLY A 428 9.72 -4.95 -4.78
CA GLY A 428 10.82 -5.89 -5.01
C GLY A 428 11.67 -6.12 -3.75
N ALA A 429 12.00 -5.05 -3.02
CA ALA A 429 12.74 -5.17 -1.77
C ALA A 429 11.94 -5.94 -0.69
N LEU A 430 10.64 -5.67 -0.55
CA LEU A 430 9.78 -6.41 0.39
C LEU A 430 9.62 -7.87 -0.02
N ALA A 431 9.50 -8.17 -1.32
CA ALA A 431 9.41 -9.53 -1.84
C ALA A 431 10.69 -10.33 -1.52
N CYS A 432 11.87 -9.73 -1.71
CA CYS A 432 13.14 -10.33 -1.29
C CYS A 432 13.14 -10.73 0.19
N VAL A 433 12.67 -9.82 1.06
CA VAL A 433 12.62 -10.08 2.51
C VAL A 433 11.60 -11.17 2.84
N GLN A 434 10.40 -11.12 2.26
CA GLN A 434 9.38 -12.14 2.51
C GLN A 434 9.81 -13.52 2.03
N GLY A 435 10.45 -13.62 0.87
CA GLY A 435 10.99 -14.88 0.35
C GLY A 435 12.06 -15.47 1.26
N ILE A 436 12.95 -14.63 1.80
CA ILE A 436 13.93 -15.03 2.82
C ILE A 436 13.24 -15.55 4.09
N LEU A 437 12.28 -14.80 4.63
CA LEU A 437 11.57 -15.20 5.85
C LEU A 437 10.80 -16.51 5.66
N ARG A 438 10.14 -16.69 4.51
CA ARG A 438 9.44 -17.94 4.13
C ARG A 438 10.42 -19.11 4.08
N ARG A 439 11.56 -18.95 3.41
CA ARG A 439 12.59 -19.99 3.30
C ARG A 439 13.20 -20.36 4.66
N ASP A 440 13.39 -19.38 5.52
CA ASP A 440 13.89 -19.58 6.89
C ASP A 440 12.81 -20.04 7.88
N ARG A 441 11.55 -20.20 7.44
CA ARG A 441 10.38 -20.54 8.27
C ARG A 441 10.18 -19.59 9.44
N GLN A 442 10.48 -18.32 9.22
CA GLN A 442 10.21 -17.24 10.17
C GLN A 442 8.81 -16.67 9.94
N PRO A 443 8.22 -16.01 10.96
CA PRO A 443 7.03 -15.19 10.75
C PRO A 443 7.23 -14.20 9.60
N GLN A 444 6.26 -14.15 8.68
CA GLN A 444 6.24 -13.16 7.61
C GLN A 444 6.01 -11.77 8.18
N LEU A 445 6.48 -10.73 7.48
CA LEU A 445 6.20 -9.36 7.87
C LEU A 445 4.69 -9.10 7.84
N SER A 446 4.17 -8.48 8.90
CA SER A 446 2.85 -7.83 8.89
C SER A 446 2.95 -6.47 8.19
N PRO A 447 1.83 -5.87 7.75
CA PRO A 447 1.82 -4.53 7.15
C PRO A 447 2.46 -3.46 8.04
N LEU A 448 2.11 -3.46 9.33
CA LEU A 448 2.69 -2.53 10.30
C LEU A 448 4.20 -2.73 10.44
N ARG A 449 4.65 -3.98 10.55
CA ARG A 449 6.08 -4.28 10.68
C ARG A 449 6.86 -3.90 9.43
N ALA A 450 6.33 -4.16 8.24
CA ALA A 450 6.94 -3.74 6.99
C ALA A 450 7.14 -2.21 6.96
N ARG A 451 6.11 -1.43 7.33
CA ARG A 451 6.23 0.04 7.44
C ARG A 451 7.28 0.48 8.44
N GLU A 452 7.27 -0.09 9.65
CA GLU A 452 8.28 0.25 10.66
C GLU A 452 9.70 0.00 10.18
N LEU A 453 9.93 -1.15 9.55
CA LEU A 453 11.24 -1.51 9.03
C LEU A 453 11.66 -0.58 7.90
N LEU A 454 10.77 -0.27 6.95
CA LEU A 454 11.02 0.69 5.89
C LEU A 454 11.35 2.09 6.43
N ARG A 455 10.66 2.54 7.49
CA ARG A 455 10.90 3.85 8.11
C ARG A 455 12.17 3.92 8.95
N SER A 456 12.57 2.81 9.55
CA SER A 456 13.69 2.75 10.52
C SER A 456 15.02 2.28 9.92
N THR A 457 15.00 1.74 8.70
CA THR A 457 16.18 1.31 7.95
C THR A 457 16.26 2.05 6.62
N GLY A 458 17.32 1.81 5.86
CA GLY A 458 17.43 2.35 4.51
C GLY A 458 18.18 3.67 4.45
N SER A 459 18.33 4.15 3.22
CA SER A 459 19.10 5.35 2.91
C SER A 459 18.23 6.60 3.09
N PRO A 460 18.58 7.55 3.99
CA PRO A 460 17.77 8.72 4.25
C PRO A 460 17.64 9.64 3.04
N GLN A 461 16.47 10.28 2.92
CA GLN A 461 16.19 11.36 1.96
C GLN A 461 17.22 12.49 2.04
N GLN A 462 17.53 13.11 0.90
CA GLN A 462 18.38 14.30 0.83
C GLN A 462 17.57 15.56 0.52
N ASP A 463 18.15 16.72 0.86
CA ASP A 463 17.61 18.02 0.46
C ASP A 463 17.84 18.28 -1.04
N ALA A 464 16.91 19.00 -1.67
CA ALA A 464 17.11 19.67 -2.95
C ALA A 464 16.68 21.14 -2.86
N PRO A 465 17.15 22.02 -3.76
CA PRO A 465 16.64 23.38 -3.87
C PRO A 465 15.11 23.38 -4.01
N GLY A 466 14.41 24.12 -3.13
CA GLY A 466 12.93 24.18 -3.11
C GLY A 466 12.22 22.93 -2.58
N ARG A 467 12.95 21.85 -2.30
CA ARG A 467 12.41 20.55 -1.86
C ARG A 467 13.26 20.00 -0.70
N PRO A 468 13.16 20.61 0.50
CA PRO A 468 13.92 20.16 1.66
C PRO A 468 13.45 18.76 2.13
N SER A 469 14.31 18.04 2.83
CA SER A 469 14.04 16.72 3.43
C SER A 469 12.87 16.71 4.43
N SER A 470 12.43 17.89 4.91
CA SER A 470 11.18 18.02 5.66
C SER A 470 9.93 17.72 4.83
N GLN A 471 10.01 17.82 3.50
CA GLN A 471 9.00 17.29 2.57
C GLN A 471 9.21 15.79 2.42
N ARG A 472 8.81 15.04 3.45
CA ARG A 472 9.13 13.61 3.59
C ARG A 472 8.58 12.78 2.44
N ILE A 473 9.46 12.05 1.78
CA ILE A 473 9.14 10.94 0.87
C ILE A 473 9.67 9.58 1.38
N GLY A 474 10.15 9.50 2.63
CA GLY A 474 10.63 8.26 3.23
C GLY A 474 12.08 7.93 2.92
N ASN A 475 12.56 6.78 3.41
CA ASN A 475 13.91 6.27 3.13
C ASN A 475 13.87 5.37 1.88
N ARG A 476 14.95 5.35 1.09
CA ARG A 476 15.11 4.33 0.05
C ARG A 476 15.48 3.00 0.72
N PRO A 477 14.79 1.87 0.46
CA PRO A 477 15.12 0.60 1.09
C PRO A 477 16.60 0.24 0.92
N ASN A 478 17.17 -0.43 1.92
CA ASN A 478 18.51 -1.00 1.87
C ASN A 478 18.41 -2.43 2.38
N LEU A 479 18.44 -3.41 1.48
CA LEU A 479 18.29 -4.82 1.82
C LEU A 479 19.40 -5.32 2.77
N ARG A 480 20.57 -4.69 2.78
CA ARG A 480 21.64 -4.99 3.73
C ARG A 480 21.28 -4.70 5.18
N GLU A 481 20.47 -3.68 5.42
CA GLU A 481 19.93 -3.35 6.74
C GLU A 481 18.59 -4.03 7.00
N LEU A 482 17.72 -4.06 5.98
CA LEU A 482 16.35 -4.53 6.08
C LEU A 482 16.29 -6.03 6.38
N VAL A 483 17.05 -6.86 5.66
CA VAL A 483 17.05 -8.33 5.85
C VAL A 483 17.45 -8.76 7.26
N PRO A 484 18.59 -8.33 7.84
CA PRO A 484 18.92 -8.73 9.21
C PRO A 484 17.89 -8.19 10.21
N ARG A 485 17.38 -6.96 10.04
CA ARG A 485 16.38 -6.39 10.96
C ARG A 485 15.02 -7.10 10.88
N ALA A 486 14.62 -7.57 9.70
CA ALA A 486 13.44 -8.41 9.51
C ALA A 486 13.61 -9.80 10.15
N ARG A 487 14.81 -10.38 10.03
CA ARG A 487 15.16 -11.67 10.68
C ARG A 487 15.33 -11.57 12.18
N GLU A 488 15.55 -10.36 12.70
CA GLU A 488 15.48 -10.07 14.13
C GLU A 488 14.02 -10.13 14.62
N THR A 489 13.42 -11.32 14.56
CA THR A 489 12.23 -11.69 15.35
C THR A 489 12.62 -11.90 16.82
N GLN A 490 13.52 -11.04 17.32
CA GLN A 490 14.24 -11.25 18.56
C GLN A 490 13.25 -11.26 19.72
N SER A 491 13.35 -12.32 20.51
CA SER A 491 12.85 -12.30 21.86
C SER A 491 13.62 -11.26 22.68
N TRP A 492 13.12 -10.04 22.80
CA TRP A 492 13.74 -9.01 23.62
C TRP A 492 13.45 -9.30 25.08
N THR A 493 14.44 -9.83 25.79
CA THR A 493 14.37 -10.03 27.23
C THR A 493 15.22 -9.02 27.96
N GLY A 494 14.69 -8.40 29.00
CA GLY A 494 15.43 -7.41 29.77
C GLY A 494 14.88 -7.18 31.17
N VAL A 495 15.57 -6.36 31.96
CA VAL A 495 15.08 -5.83 33.23
C VAL A 495 14.69 -4.38 33.00
N GLN A 496 13.41 -4.05 33.12
CA GLN A 496 12.93 -2.67 33.01
C GLN A 496 13.09 -1.91 34.32
N PHE A 497 12.78 -2.56 35.44
CA PHE A 497 12.82 -1.93 36.76
C PHE A 497 13.62 -2.77 37.75
N ARG A 498 14.40 -2.09 38.58
CA ARG A 498 15.00 -2.61 39.80
C ARG A 498 14.57 -1.73 40.96
N GLY A 499 14.18 -2.31 42.08
CA GLY A 499 13.92 -1.48 43.25
C GLY A 499 13.58 -2.22 44.53
N THR A 500 13.78 -1.47 45.61
CA THR A 500 13.47 -1.84 46.99
C THR A 500 11.97 -1.73 47.27
N ILE A 501 11.38 -2.74 47.90
CA ILE A 501 9.98 -2.79 48.31
C ILE A 501 9.91 -3.04 49.82
N PRO A 502 9.45 -2.07 50.63
CA PRO A 502 9.31 -2.24 52.07
C PRO A 502 8.42 -3.44 52.45
N ALA A 503 8.61 -3.94 53.67
CA ALA A 503 7.81 -5.03 54.23
C ALA A 503 6.30 -4.76 54.08
N ASN A 504 5.53 -5.79 53.68
CA ASN A 504 4.07 -5.75 53.55
C ASN A 504 3.52 -4.54 52.76
N SER A 505 4.25 -4.09 51.73
CA SER A 505 3.88 -2.91 50.94
C SER A 505 3.87 -3.20 49.44
N THR A 506 3.19 -2.32 48.69
CA THR A 506 3.13 -2.36 47.22
C THR A 506 3.85 -1.15 46.64
N ARG A 507 4.65 -1.36 45.60
CA ARG A 507 5.16 -0.29 44.74
C ARG A 507 4.66 -0.47 43.30
N ARG A 508 4.38 0.63 42.62
CA ARG A 508 3.95 0.68 41.21
C ARG A 508 4.98 1.45 40.40
N TRP A 509 5.39 0.88 39.28
CA TRP A 509 6.20 1.53 38.25
C TRP A 509 5.42 1.56 36.93
N PHE A 510 5.82 2.43 36.01
CA PHE A 510 5.24 2.50 34.68
C PHE A 510 6.28 2.77 33.60
N THR A 511 6.00 2.29 32.38
CA THR A 511 6.79 2.53 31.17
C THR A 511 5.84 2.65 29.99
N TRP A 512 6.18 3.50 29.02
CA TRP A 512 5.32 3.88 27.89
C TRP A 512 6.11 3.82 26.58
N GLY A 513 5.41 3.87 25.44
CA GLY A 513 6.01 3.88 24.11
C GLY A 513 6.47 2.50 23.63
N TRP A 514 5.85 1.44 24.14
CA TRP A 514 6.09 0.07 23.67
C TRP A 514 5.26 -0.17 22.40
N PRO A 515 5.82 -0.72 21.31
CA PRO A 515 5.04 -1.01 20.12
C PRO A 515 3.84 -1.90 20.42
N ALA A 516 2.65 -1.51 19.95
CA ALA A 516 1.40 -2.15 20.30
C ALA A 516 1.28 -3.59 19.80
N GLN A 517 2.01 -3.93 18.74
CA GLN A 517 2.09 -5.27 18.17
C GLN A 517 3.02 -6.21 18.95
N TRP A 518 3.82 -5.71 19.90
CA TRP A 518 4.71 -6.60 20.65
C TRP A 518 3.92 -7.42 21.66
N HIS A 519 4.10 -8.75 21.58
CA HIS A 519 3.63 -9.64 22.63
C HIS A 519 4.62 -9.59 23.80
N VAL A 520 4.40 -8.68 24.74
CA VAL A 520 5.26 -8.50 25.92
C VAL A 520 4.75 -9.29 27.12
N LEU A 521 5.54 -10.25 27.60
CA LEU A 521 5.34 -10.89 28.90
C LEU A 521 6.17 -10.21 29.99
N TRP A 522 5.52 -9.89 31.11
CA TRP A 522 6.17 -9.36 32.30
C TRP A 522 6.31 -10.43 33.38
N SER A 523 7.50 -10.53 33.95
CA SER A 523 7.79 -11.39 35.10
C SER A 523 8.49 -10.60 36.19
N VAL A 524 8.22 -10.92 37.46
CA VAL A 524 8.81 -10.23 38.59
C VAL A 524 9.50 -11.23 39.51
N VAL A 525 10.75 -10.95 39.88
CA VAL A 525 11.57 -11.85 40.69
C VAL A 525 12.18 -11.09 41.87
N PRO A 526 12.07 -11.60 43.12
CA PRO A 526 12.81 -11.04 44.24
C PRO A 526 14.29 -11.37 44.09
N THR A 527 15.17 -10.39 44.29
CA THR A 527 16.63 -10.60 44.28
C THR A 527 17.21 -10.70 45.68
N THR A 528 16.43 -10.38 46.72
CA THR A 528 16.78 -10.67 48.12
C THR A 528 16.47 -12.13 48.45
N PRO A 529 17.46 -12.93 48.90
CA PRO A 529 17.21 -14.30 49.35
C PRO A 529 16.31 -14.35 50.58
N GLY A 530 15.37 -15.29 50.60
CA GLY A 530 14.45 -15.52 51.72
C GLY A 530 13.90 -16.94 51.67
N SER A 531 13.61 -17.52 52.84
CA SER A 531 13.10 -18.90 52.96
C SER A 531 11.74 -18.92 53.67
N GLY A 532 10.91 -19.93 53.38
CA GLY A 532 9.68 -20.20 54.14
C GLY A 532 8.36 -19.74 53.51
N GLY A 533 8.34 -19.19 52.29
CA GLY A 533 7.09 -18.89 51.57
C GLY A 533 7.23 -17.92 50.39
N PRO A 534 6.12 -17.62 49.68
CA PRO A 534 6.11 -16.64 48.58
C PRO A 534 6.51 -15.24 49.05
N GLN A 535 7.52 -14.63 48.43
CA GLN A 535 7.99 -13.30 48.84
C GLN A 535 7.20 -12.15 48.21
N LEU A 536 6.67 -12.33 46.99
CA LEU A 536 5.97 -11.27 46.27
C LEU A 536 4.75 -11.77 45.51
N SER A 537 3.91 -10.83 45.10
CA SER A 537 2.96 -10.96 43.98
C SER A 537 3.05 -9.72 43.11
N TRP A 538 2.65 -9.82 41.85
CA TRP A 538 2.57 -8.66 40.96
C TRP A 538 1.32 -8.70 40.10
N ASN A 539 0.94 -7.53 39.60
CA ASN A 539 -0.09 -7.35 38.58
C ASN A 539 0.45 -6.40 37.49
N VAL A 540 -0.01 -6.62 36.26
CA VAL A 540 0.28 -5.76 35.12
C VAL A 540 -1.02 -5.16 34.65
N GLU A 541 -1.07 -3.84 34.55
CA GLU A 541 -2.15 -3.10 33.91
C GLU A 541 -1.60 -2.49 32.63
N VAL A 542 -2.44 -2.43 31.59
CA VAL A 542 -2.04 -2.04 30.23
C VAL A 542 -3.01 -0.98 29.71
N GLU A 543 -2.48 0.02 29.03
CA GLU A 543 -3.23 1.00 28.24
C GLU A 543 -2.71 0.94 26.79
N ARG A 544 -3.63 0.86 25.82
CA ARG A 544 -3.30 1.14 24.42
C ARG A 544 -3.34 2.66 24.24
N ALA A 545 -2.17 3.29 24.33
CA ALA A 545 -2.04 4.75 24.36
C ALA A 545 -2.28 5.38 22.97
N THR A 546 -1.84 4.70 21.90
CA THR A 546 -2.16 5.01 20.50
C THR A 546 -2.35 3.72 19.71
N HIS A 547 -2.68 3.81 18.41
CA HIS A 547 -2.71 2.62 17.55
C HIS A 547 -1.33 1.92 17.48
N GLU A 548 -0.23 2.67 17.64
CA GLU A 548 1.16 2.18 17.61
C GLU A 548 1.75 1.84 18.97
N ASN A 549 1.22 2.38 20.08
CA ASN A 549 1.93 2.36 21.37
C ASN A 549 1.08 1.85 22.56
N ILE A 550 1.74 1.14 23.46
CA ILE A 550 1.24 0.62 24.73
C ILE A 550 2.00 1.23 25.92
N THR A 551 1.27 1.49 27.01
CA THR A 551 1.80 1.81 28.34
C THR A 551 1.54 0.65 29.30
N TYR A 552 2.56 0.24 30.07
CA TYR A 552 2.47 -0.79 31.10
C TYR A 552 2.67 -0.20 32.49
N TRP A 553 1.84 -0.63 33.45
CA TRP A 553 2.06 -0.43 34.88
C TRP A 553 2.28 -1.76 35.57
N ILE A 554 3.36 -1.85 36.35
CA ILE A 554 3.70 -3.05 37.10
C ILE A 554 3.64 -2.73 38.59
N SER A 555 2.64 -3.31 39.26
CA SER A 555 2.47 -3.23 40.71
C SER A 555 3.04 -4.47 41.35
N ILE A 556 4.03 -4.31 42.25
CA ILE A 556 4.69 -5.42 42.97
C ILE A 556 4.41 -5.26 44.46
N THR A 557 3.84 -6.30 45.07
CA THR A 557 3.53 -6.39 46.50
C THR A 557 4.54 -7.31 47.18
N ASN A 558 5.27 -6.79 48.16
CA ASN A 558 6.09 -7.59 49.06
C ASN A 558 5.20 -8.20 50.16
N LYS A 559 5.23 -9.52 50.29
CA LYS A 559 4.43 -10.31 51.24
C LYS A 559 5.19 -10.65 52.52
N THR A 560 6.43 -10.21 52.65
CA THR A 560 7.30 -10.54 53.77
C THR A 560 7.33 -9.43 54.82
N GLY A 561 7.72 -9.79 56.04
CA GLY A 561 7.95 -8.85 57.14
C GLY A 561 9.25 -8.05 57.05
N SER A 562 10.03 -8.23 55.98
CA SER A 562 11.30 -7.54 55.74
C SER A 562 11.27 -6.80 54.40
N THR A 563 12.05 -5.74 54.28
CA THR A 563 12.28 -5.08 52.98
C THR A 563 12.99 -6.04 52.01
N ILE A 564 12.57 -6.07 50.75
CA ILE A 564 13.18 -6.88 49.69
C ILE A 564 13.57 -6.01 48.48
N GLU A 565 14.50 -6.49 47.68
CA GLU A 565 14.78 -6.01 46.33
C GLU A 565 14.06 -6.90 45.31
N ALA A 566 13.55 -6.29 44.23
CA ALA A 566 12.91 -7.00 43.13
C ALA A 566 13.30 -6.44 41.77
N GLU A 567 13.25 -7.29 40.75
CA GLU A 567 13.36 -6.93 39.35
C GLU A 567 12.04 -7.16 38.64
N ALA A 568 11.58 -6.18 37.86
CA ALA A 568 10.55 -6.38 36.84
C ALA A 568 11.24 -6.60 35.49
N ARG A 569 11.09 -7.82 34.97
CA ARG A 569 11.67 -8.29 33.73
C ARG A 569 10.59 -8.37 32.65
N TYR A 570 10.98 -8.19 31.41
CA TYR A 570 10.12 -8.37 30.26
C TYR A 570 10.71 -9.39 29.29
N ALA A 571 9.86 -10.01 28.48
CA ALA A 571 10.19 -10.79 27.31
C ALA A 571 9.21 -10.42 26.20
N VAL A 572 9.70 -9.84 25.10
CA VAL A 572 8.94 -9.73 23.85
C VAL A 572 8.98 -11.11 23.21
N LEU A 573 7.84 -11.74 22.97
CA LEU A 573 7.75 -13.10 22.44
C LEU A 573 7.53 -13.16 20.93
N GLY A 574 7.36 -12.00 20.30
CA GLY A 574 7.07 -11.85 18.89
C GLY A 574 6.24 -10.59 18.66
N GLU A 575 5.93 -10.36 17.38
CA GLU A 575 5.05 -9.30 16.90
C GLU A 575 3.78 -10.02 16.41
N SER A 576 2.61 -9.66 16.95
CA SER A 576 1.29 -10.23 16.57
C SER A 576 0.75 -9.59 15.29
#